data_AF-A0A5K0Z0W4-F1
#
_entry.id   AF-A0A5K0Z0W4-F1
#
_cell.length_a   1.000
_cell.length_b   1.000
_cell.length_c   1.000
_cell.angle_alpha   90.00
_cell.angle_beta   90.00
_cell.angle_gamma   90.00
#
_symmetry.space_group_name_H-M   'P 1'
#
loop_
_entity.id
_entity.type
_entity.pdbx_description
1 polymer ?
#
loop_
_entity_poly.entity_id
_entity_poly.type
_entity_poly.pdbx_seq_one_letter_code
_entity_poly.pdbx_strand_id
1 'polypeptide(L)'
;EFCHVRTVNYHAHRVTAIVVLDMDEPLCITADSGGGIYVWALDPQLEQEPLKTWREHSDWRYSGVHSLAVSGLDVLYSGSGDKSIKAWSLK
;
A
#
# COMPACT_ATOMS: atom_id res chain seq x y z
N GLU A 1 -16.96 20.33 9.74
CA GLU A 1 -15.59 20.86 9.78
C GLU A 1 -14.62 19.75 9.39
N PHE A 2 -13.51 20.07 8.74
CA PHE A 2 -12.49 19.08 8.40
C PHE A 2 -11.54 18.93 9.58
N CYS A 3 -11.47 17.73 10.18
CA CYS A 3 -10.60 17.44 11.31
C CYS A 3 -9.69 16.23 11.04
N HIS A 4 -8.50 16.25 11.62
CA HIS A 4 -7.59 15.12 11.61
C HIS A 4 -8.09 14.04 12.60
N VAL A 5 -8.29 12.81 12.10
CA VAL A 5 -8.84 11.72 12.92
C VAL A 5 -7.75 10.80 13.47
N ARG A 6 -6.71 10.50 12.69
CA ARG A 6 -5.71 9.47 13.05
C ARG A 6 -4.41 9.57 12.25
N THR A 7 -3.30 9.20 12.91
CA THR A 7 -1.99 8.96 12.28
C THR A 7 -1.52 7.54 12.60
N VAL A 8 -0.94 6.85 11.62
CA VAL A 8 -0.27 5.54 11.79
C VAL A 8 1.17 5.67 11.30
N ASN A 9 2.14 5.33 12.16
CA ASN A 9 3.56 5.42 11.85
C ASN A 9 4.17 4.02 11.77
N TYR A 10 3.96 3.33 10.64
CA TYR A 10 4.45 1.95 10.45
C TYR A 10 5.51 1.82 9.36
N HIS A 11 5.43 2.64 8.31
CA HIS A 11 6.39 2.58 7.21
C HIS A 11 7.77 3.00 7.66
N ALA A 12 8.78 2.19 7.34
CA ALA A 12 10.19 2.49 7.59
C ALA A 12 10.75 3.55 6.61
N HIS A 13 10.07 3.74 5.48
CA HIS A 13 10.46 4.66 4.42
C HIS A 13 9.32 5.61 4.06
N ARG A 14 9.59 6.61 3.20
CA ARG A 14 8.60 7.60 2.78
C ARG A 14 7.42 6.90 2.08
N VAL A 15 6.19 7.14 2.54
CA VAL A 15 4.97 6.72 1.86
C VAL A 15 4.86 7.49 0.54
N THR A 16 4.72 6.76 -0.56
CA THR A 16 4.74 7.29 -1.93
C THR A 16 3.39 7.14 -2.63
N ALA A 17 2.61 6.15 -2.26
CA ALA A 17 1.33 5.85 -2.89
C ALA A 17 0.33 5.28 -1.88
N ILE A 18 -0.94 5.55 -2.13
CA ILE A 18 -2.09 5.02 -1.38
C ILE A 18 -3.24 4.78 -2.35
N VAL A 19 -3.97 3.67 -2.16
CA VAL A 19 -5.24 3.37 -2.82
C VAL A 19 -6.22 2.83 -1.79
N VAL A 20 -7.49 3.11 -1.99
CA VAL A 20 -8.58 2.60 -1.14
C VAL A 20 -9.48 1.73 -2.00
N LEU A 21 -9.78 0.54 -1.50
CA LEU A 21 -10.76 -0.37 -2.08
C LEU A 21 -12.04 -0.27 -1.26
N ASP A 22 -13.05 0.32 -1.89
CA ASP A 22 -14.37 0.46 -1.30
C ASP A 22 -15.16 -0.83 -1.55
N MET A 23 -15.16 -1.68 -0.53
CA MET A 23 -15.71 -3.04 -0.51
C MET A 23 -16.61 -3.18 0.72
N ASP A 24 -17.31 -4.32 0.85
CA ASP A 24 -18.05 -4.64 2.08
C ASP A 24 -17.14 -4.55 3.32
N GLU A 25 -15.88 -5.00 3.19
CA GLU A 25 -14.80 -4.77 4.14
C GLU A 25 -13.74 -3.86 3.48
N PRO A 26 -13.76 -2.54 3.74
CA PRO A 26 -12.92 -1.60 3.02
C PRO A 26 -11.44 -1.78 3.39
N LEU A 27 -10.60 -1.76 2.37
CA LEU A 27 -9.15 -1.91 2.52
C LEU A 27 -8.44 -0.63 2.10
N CYS A 28 -7.39 -0.30 2.83
CA CYS A 28 -6.41 0.70 2.41
C CYS A 28 -5.12 -0.02 2.05
N ILE A 29 -4.53 0.32 0.90
CA ILE A 29 -3.25 -0.23 0.49
C ILE A 29 -2.28 0.93 0.30
N THR A 30 -1.16 0.89 0.99
CA THR A 30 -0.10 1.90 0.93
C THR A 30 1.18 1.28 0.42
N ALA A 31 2.04 2.11 -0.16
CA ALA A 31 3.39 1.70 -0.52
C ALA A 31 4.42 2.77 -0.21
N ASP A 32 5.68 2.34 -0.07
CA ASP A 32 6.79 3.22 0.26
C ASP A 32 7.99 3.12 -0.70
N SER A 33 8.89 4.09 -0.56
CA SER A 33 10.14 4.16 -1.32
C SER A 33 11.17 3.07 -0.96
N GLY A 34 10.90 2.23 0.05
CA GLY A 34 11.71 1.06 0.38
C GLY A 34 11.28 -0.21 -0.36
N GLY A 35 10.18 -0.14 -1.11
CA GLY A 35 9.60 -1.26 -1.85
C GLY A 35 8.60 -2.07 -1.03
N GLY A 36 8.20 -1.57 0.14
CA GLY A 36 7.14 -2.14 0.95
C GLY A 36 5.76 -1.76 0.42
N ILE A 37 4.86 -2.74 0.36
CA ILE A 37 3.43 -2.57 0.09
C ILE A 37 2.67 -3.17 1.27
N TYR A 38 1.69 -2.45 1.81
CA TYR A 38 1.03 -2.77 3.07
C TYR A 38 -0.48 -2.67 2.89
N VAL A 39 -1.21 -3.65 3.40
CA VAL A 39 -2.67 -3.72 3.36
C VAL A 39 -3.22 -3.51 4.76
N TRP A 40 -4.21 -2.65 4.89
CA TRP A 40 -4.82 -2.23 6.14
C TRP A 40 -6.32 -2.44 6.07
N ALA A 41 -6.91 -2.98 7.14
CA ALA A 41 -8.34 -2.85 7.35
C ALA A 41 -8.66 -1.38 7.65
N LEU A 42 -9.67 -0.81 6.99
CA LEU A 42 -10.20 0.50 7.35
C LEU A 42 -11.25 0.37 8.46
N ASP A 43 -10.87 -0.24 9.57
CA ASP A 43 -11.70 -0.29 10.77
C ASP A 43 -11.16 0.69 11.82
N PRO A 44 -11.95 1.71 12.21
CA PRO A 44 -11.60 2.65 13.27
C PRO A 44 -11.24 1.97 14.60
N GLN A 45 -11.69 0.75 14.86
CA GLN A 45 -11.46 0.04 16.12
C GLN A 45 -10.30 -0.96 16.06
N LEU A 46 -9.81 -1.32 14.87
CA LEU A 46 -8.85 -2.41 14.69
C LEU A 46 -7.38 -1.96 14.76
N GLU A 47 -6.52 -2.93 15.05
CA GLU A 47 -5.11 -2.79 15.42
C GLU A 47 -4.25 -2.04 14.39
N GLN A 48 -3.15 -1.46 14.89
CA GLN A 48 -2.20 -0.62 14.14
C GLN A 48 -1.29 -1.40 13.18
N GLU A 49 -1.58 -2.69 12.95
CA GLU A 49 -0.75 -3.56 12.14
C GLU A 49 -1.40 -3.86 10.78
N PRO A 50 -0.59 -3.94 9.71
CA PRO A 50 -1.11 -4.28 8.40
C PRO A 50 -1.56 -5.74 8.36
N LEU A 51 -2.72 -6.00 7.74
CA LEU A 51 -3.22 -7.33 7.45
C LEU A 51 -2.22 -8.15 6.63
N LYS A 52 -1.50 -7.49 5.72
CA LYS A 52 -0.53 -8.11 4.85
C LYS A 52 0.56 -7.13 4.44
N THR A 53 1.77 -7.64 4.26
CA THR A 53 2.92 -6.87 3.80
C THR A 53 3.63 -7.63 2.68
N TRP A 54 3.99 -6.92 1.61
CA TRP A 54 4.84 -7.40 0.54
C TRP A 54 6.11 -6.56 0.43
N ARG A 55 7.24 -7.19 0.06
CA ARG A 55 8.53 -6.53 -0.19
C ARG A 55 9.23 -7.17 -1.38
N GLU A 56 9.18 -6.51 -2.51
CA GLU A 56 9.64 -7.09 -3.78
C GLU A 56 10.28 -6.05 -4.74
N HIS A 57 10.19 -4.76 -4.43
CA HIS A 57 10.79 -3.67 -5.19
C HIS A 57 12.11 -3.20 -4.57
N SER A 58 12.94 -4.15 -4.14
CA SER A 58 14.21 -3.91 -3.47
C SER A 58 15.39 -4.11 -4.44
N ASP A 59 15.55 -3.19 -5.40
CA ASP A 59 16.81 -3.00 -6.11
C ASP A 59 17.67 -1.99 -5.34
N TRP A 60 18.96 -2.24 -5.20
CA TRP A 60 19.88 -1.32 -4.54
C TRP A 60 20.10 0.00 -5.31
N ARG A 61 19.83 0.04 -6.62
CA ARG A 61 19.95 1.26 -7.45
C ARG A 61 18.63 2.02 -7.63
N TYR A 62 17.54 1.30 -7.83
CA TYR A 62 16.25 1.87 -8.17
C TYR A 62 15.14 1.25 -7.32
N SER A 63 15.31 1.29 -5.99
CA SER A 63 14.31 0.78 -5.05
C SER A 63 13.07 1.66 -5.00
N GLY A 64 11.97 1.03 -4.58
CA GLY A 64 10.80 1.74 -4.10
C GLY A 64 9.61 1.67 -5.02
N VAL A 65 8.43 1.60 -4.40
CA VAL A 65 7.19 1.75 -5.12
C VAL A 65 6.93 3.23 -5.30
N HIS A 66 6.59 3.65 -6.51
CA HIS A 66 6.27 5.05 -6.82
C HIS A 66 4.81 5.26 -7.16
N SER A 67 4.09 4.20 -7.53
CA SER A 67 2.67 4.27 -7.86
C SER A 67 1.96 2.96 -7.55
N LEU A 68 0.71 3.08 -7.12
CA LEU A 68 -0.23 1.98 -7.02
C LEU A 68 -1.45 2.28 -7.91
N ALA A 69 -2.02 1.24 -8.51
CA ALA A 69 -3.28 1.31 -9.22
C ALA A 69 -4.06 0.01 -8.98
N VAL A 70 -5.39 0.08 -9.01
CA VAL A 70 -6.26 -1.09 -8.83
C VAL A 70 -7.13 -1.25 -10.07
N SER A 71 -7.32 -2.50 -10.48
CA SER A 71 -8.27 -2.85 -11.55
C SER A 71 -9.38 -3.69 -10.93
N GLY A 72 -10.54 -3.05 -10.73
CA GLY A 72 -11.63 -3.67 -9.97
C GLY A 72 -11.20 -3.91 -8.52
N LEU A 73 -11.53 -5.10 -8.00
CA LEU A 73 -11.41 -5.44 -6.58
C LEU A 73 -10.41 -6.57 -6.33
N ASP A 74 -9.82 -7.11 -7.41
CA ASP A 74 -9.07 -8.36 -7.38
C ASP A 74 -7.58 -8.19 -7.68
N VAL A 75 -7.20 -7.11 -8.38
CA VAL A 75 -5.82 -6.92 -8.87
C VAL A 75 -5.28 -5.55 -8.51
N LEU A 76 -4.18 -5.55 -7.77
CA LEU A 76 -3.35 -4.38 -7.51
C LEU A 76 -2.14 -4.38 -8.45
N TYR A 77 -1.82 -3.23 -9.01
CA TYR A 77 -0.61 -3.00 -9.79
C TYR A 77 0.31 -2.05 -9.03
N SER A 78 1.60 -2.38 -8.98
CA SER A 78 2.65 -1.52 -8.46
C SER A 78 3.65 -1.16 -9.55
N GLY A 79 4.01 0.12 -9.61
CA GLY A 79 5.07 0.65 -10.45
C GLY A 79 6.26 1.08 -9.60
N SER A 80 7.46 0.68 -10.01
CA SER A 80 8.70 0.86 -9.24
C SER A 80 9.83 1.49 -10.06
N GLY A 81 10.80 2.07 -9.36
CA GLY A 81 12.04 2.56 -9.94
C GLY A 81 12.85 1.46 -10.64
N ASP A 82 12.67 0.19 -10.22
CA ASP A 82 13.36 -1.00 -10.76
C ASP A 82 12.96 -1.35 -12.20
N LYS A 83 12.15 -0.49 -12.83
CA LYS A 83 11.64 -0.61 -14.19
C LYS A 83 10.65 -1.76 -14.38
N SER A 84 10.14 -2.33 -13.30
CA SER A 84 9.09 -3.36 -13.33
C SER A 84 7.71 -2.79 -12.98
N ILE A 85 6.70 -3.46 -13.55
CA ILE A 85 5.31 -3.35 -13.11
C ILE A 85 4.95 -4.73 -12.58
N LYS A 86 4.48 -4.81 -11.33
CA LYS A 86 4.03 -6.06 -10.72
C LYS A 86 2.53 -6.02 -10.52
N ALA A 87 1.90 -7.18 -10.70
CA ALA A 87 0.48 -7.39 -10.45
C ALA A 87 0.31 -8.34 -9.26
N TRP A 88 -0.59 -8.00 -8.35
CA TRP A 88 -0.84 -8.72 -7.11
C TRP A 88 -2.30 -9.15 -7.09
N SER A 89 -2.54 -10.43 -6.84
CA SER A 89 -3.88 -10.92 -6.51
C SER A 89 -4.23 -10.48 -5.09
N LEU A 90 -5.38 -9.86 -4.94
CA LEU A 90 -5.95 -9.46 -3.64
C LEU A 90 -6.90 -10.50 -3.04
N LYS A 91 -7.11 -11.62 -3.75
CA LYS A 91 -7.73 -12.83 -3.19
C LYS A 91 -6.85 -13.52 -2.16
#